data_AF-A0A1G7N3A6-F1
#
_entry.id   AF-A0A1G7N3A6-F1
#
_cell.length_a   1.000
_cell.length_b   1.000
_cell.length_c   1.000
_cell.angle_alpha   90.00
_cell.angle_beta   90.00
_cell.angle_gamma   90.00
#
_symmetry.space_group_name_H-M   'P 1'
#
loop_
_entity.id
_entity.type
_entity.pdbx_description
1 polymer ?
#
loop_
_entity_poly.entity_id
_entity_poly.type
_entity_poly.pdbx_seq_one_letter_code
_entity_poly.pdbx_strand_id
1 'polypeptide(L)'
;MQSTPLGGGADDALASLVDALDDVVEELTLARERARVLQSQRGSGRDWYDIVSSEERPLIVEQISSAIASLSTAGSQWRREQATALSAEGVSINKIAALYGVTRQRVSALLRGHVGEAD
;
A
#
# COMPACT_ATOMS: atom_id res chain seq x y z
N MET A 1 -0.97 15.21 33.58
CA MET A 1 -1.19 14.03 32.72
C MET A 1 -1.45 14.55 31.33
N GLN A 2 -0.42 14.58 30.49
CA GLN A 2 -0.52 15.13 29.13
C GLN A 2 -1.15 14.05 28.24
N SER A 3 -2.31 14.35 27.67
CA SER A 3 -2.98 13.50 26.68
C SER A 3 -2.17 13.55 25.39
N THR A 4 -1.55 12.43 25.01
CA THR A 4 -0.96 12.23 23.68
C THR A 4 -2.04 12.55 22.63
N PRO A 5 -1.77 13.38 21.62
CA PRO A 5 -2.80 13.74 20.66
C PRO A 5 -3.15 12.49 19.84
N LEU A 6 -4.38 12.03 19.98
CA LEU A 6 -4.98 10.91 19.22
C LEU A 6 -5.02 11.15 17.69
N GLY A 7 -4.57 12.32 17.21
CA GLY A 7 -4.52 12.69 15.79
C GLY A 7 -3.21 12.37 15.06
N GLY A 8 -2.08 12.28 15.77
CA GLY A 8 -0.77 12.18 15.10
C GLY A 8 -0.60 10.90 14.26
N GLY A 9 -0.98 9.74 14.81
CA GLY A 9 -0.76 8.46 14.12
C GLY A 9 -1.52 8.32 12.80
N ALA A 10 -2.75 8.85 12.73
CA ALA A 10 -3.54 8.81 11.49
C ALA A 10 -3.00 9.83 10.47
N ASP A 11 -2.69 11.05 10.88
CA ASP A 11 -2.13 12.07 9.98
C ASP A 11 -0.77 11.64 9.42
N ASP A 12 0.12 11.08 10.26
CA ASP A 12 1.43 10.57 9.86
C ASP A 12 1.30 9.36 8.92
N ALA A 13 0.38 8.44 9.20
CA ALA A 13 0.13 7.29 8.33
C ALA A 13 -0.50 7.69 6.99
N LEU A 14 -1.32 8.75 6.96
CA LEU A 14 -1.85 9.29 5.73
C LEU A 14 -0.76 9.97 4.90
N ALA A 15 0.12 10.75 5.52
CA ALA A 15 1.28 11.33 4.84
C ALA A 15 2.19 10.24 4.26
N SER A 16 2.51 9.21 5.05
CA SER A 16 3.30 8.06 4.60
C SER A 16 2.63 7.30 3.44
N LEU A 17 1.30 7.22 3.43
CA LEU A 17 0.57 6.63 2.31
C LEU A 17 0.66 7.49 1.05
N VAL A 18 0.60 8.82 1.17
CA VAL A 18 0.77 9.74 0.05
C VAL A 18 2.17 9.58 -0.55
N ASP A 19 3.22 9.62 0.28
CA ASP A 19 4.60 9.43 -0.18
C ASP A 19 4.78 8.08 -0.91
N ALA A 20 4.24 6.99 -0.33
CA ALA A 20 4.30 5.68 -0.96
C ALA A 20 3.49 5.59 -2.27
N LEU A 21 2.40 6.35 -2.40
CA LEU A 21 1.64 6.44 -3.65
C LEU A 21 2.44 7.17 -4.73
N ASP A 22 3.10 8.26 -4.38
CA ASP A 22 3.92 9.04 -5.31
C ASP A 22 5.11 8.20 -5.82
N ASP A 23 5.83 7.52 -4.93
CA ASP A 23 6.92 6.59 -5.28
C ASP A 23 6.44 5.49 -6.24
N VAL A 24 5.26 4.91 -5.96
CA VAL A 24 4.69 3.84 -6.79
C VAL A 24 4.20 4.37 -8.14
N VAL A 25 3.69 5.60 -8.21
CA VAL A 25 3.32 6.23 -9.49
C VAL A 25 4.55 6.42 -10.36
N GLU A 26 5.68 6.85 -9.78
CA GLU A 26 6.95 6.96 -10.49
C GLU A 26 7.43 5.59 -11.00
N GLU A 27 7.45 4.58 -10.12
CA GLU A 27 7.84 3.20 -10.46
C GLU A 27 6.96 2.61 -11.58
N LEU A 28 5.64 2.76 -11.48
CA LEU A 28 4.71 2.25 -12.49
C LEU A 28 4.78 3.00 -13.82
N THR A 29 5.19 4.27 -13.80
CA THR A 29 5.45 5.03 -15.02
C THR A 29 6.64 4.44 -15.78
N LEU A 30 7.74 4.15 -15.07
CA LEU A 30 8.92 3.48 -15.64
C LEU A 30 8.59 2.06 -16.12
N ALA A 31 7.85 1.29 -15.33
CA ALA A 31 7.40 -0.05 -15.71
C ALA A 31 6.55 -0.03 -16.99
N ARG A 32 5.70 0.98 -17.16
CA ARG A 32 4.89 1.17 -18.37
C ARG A 32 5.75 1.48 -19.59
N GLU A 33 6.77 2.32 -19.47
CA GLU A 33 7.72 2.58 -20.55
C GLU A 33 8.48 1.30 -20.93
N ARG A 34 8.91 0.54 -19.93
CA ARG A 34 9.55 -0.76 -20.15
C ARG A 34 8.63 -1.72 -20.89
N ALA A 35 7.37 -1.84 -20.48
CA ALA A 35 6.38 -2.68 -21.14
C ALA A 35 6.23 -2.36 -22.64
N ARG A 36 6.27 -1.07 -23.01
CA ARG A 36 6.20 -0.63 -24.41
C ARG A 36 7.43 -1.06 -25.20
N VAL A 37 8.63 -1.02 -24.60
CA VAL A 37 9.85 -1.53 -25.22
C VAL A 37 9.74 -3.03 -25.45
N LEU A 38 9.31 -3.80 -24.45
CA LEU A 38 9.12 -5.25 -24.58
C LEU A 38 8.07 -5.59 -25.67
N GLN A 39 6.98 -4.83 -25.75
CA GLN A 39 5.98 -4.95 -26.82
C GLN A 39 6.59 -4.69 -28.21
N SER A 40 7.41 -3.65 -28.36
CA SER A 40 8.09 -3.35 -29.62
C SER A 40 9.06 -4.47 -30.03
N GLN A 41 9.83 -5.00 -29.08
CA GLN A 41 10.74 -6.12 -29.34
C GLN A 41 9.97 -7.38 -29.76
N ARG A 42 8.87 -7.69 -29.07
CA ARG A 42 8.01 -8.81 -29.46
C ARG A 42 7.39 -8.62 -30.84
N GLY A 43 6.93 -7.40 -31.14
CA GLY A 43 6.41 -7.03 -32.46
C GLY A 43 7.43 -7.17 -33.59
N SER A 44 8.72 -7.08 -33.30
CA SER A 44 9.81 -7.34 -34.25
C SER A 44 10.11 -8.84 -34.48
N GLY A 45 9.37 -9.74 -33.83
CA GLY A 45 9.51 -11.19 -33.97
C GLY A 45 10.49 -11.85 -32.99
N ARG A 46 11.00 -11.13 -31.99
CA ARG A 46 11.86 -11.71 -30.95
C ARG A 46 11.10 -12.63 -30.00
N ASP A 47 11.77 -13.68 -29.55
CA ASP A 47 11.25 -14.61 -28.55
C ASP A 47 11.31 -14.03 -27.14
N TRP A 48 10.35 -14.42 -26.30
CA TRP A 48 10.24 -13.90 -24.93
C TRP A 48 11.46 -14.22 -24.08
N TYR A 49 12.08 -15.38 -24.29
CA TYR A 49 13.28 -15.76 -23.57
C TYR A 49 14.42 -14.76 -23.81
N ASP A 50 14.67 -14.41 -25.06
CA ASP A 50 15.72 -13.43 -25.42
C ASP A 50 15.37 -12.02 -24.95
N ILE A 51 14.10 -11.62 -25.09
CA ILE A 51 13.61 -10.31 -24.63
C ILE A 51 13.84 -10.15 -23.12
N VAL A 52 13.37 -11.10 -22.32
CA VAL A 52 13.49 -11.03 -20.85
C VAL A 52 14.93 -11.20 -20.40
N SER A 53 15.70 -12.06 -21.07
CA SER A 53 17.12 -12.27 -20.75
C SER A 53 18.01 -11.08 -21.09
N SER A 54 17.55 -10.19 -21.98
CA SER A 54 18.23 -8.93 -22.33
C SER A 54 17.60 -7.69 -21.69
N GLU A 55 16.58 -7.88 -20.84
CA GLU A 55 15.94 -6.79 -20.11
C GLU A 55 16.89 -6.25 -19.03
N GLU A 56 17.04 -4.93 -18.96
CA GLU A 56 17.83 -4.30 -17.90
C GLU A 56 17.14 -4.49 -16.55
N ARG A 57 17.94 -4.77 -15.51
CA ARG A 57 17.44 -4.97 -14.16
C ARG A 57 17.09 -3.62 -13.50
N PRO A 58 16.07 -3.56 -12.62
CA PRO A 58 15.15 -4.64 -12.25
C PRO A 58 14.16 -4.95 -13.39
N LEU A 59 13.80 -6.23 -13.53
CA LEU A 59 12.80 -6.66 -14.51
C LEU A 59 11.46 -5.99 -14.20
N ILE A 60 10.61 -5.80 -15.22
CA ILE A 60 9.27 -5.25 -15.03
C ILE A 60 8.44 -6.03 -14.00
N VAL A 61 8.63 -7.36 -13.92
CA VAL A 61 7.95 -8.21 -12.94
C VAL A 61 8.42 -7.95 -11.50
N GLU A 62 9.69 -7.57 -11.33
CA GLU A 62 10.25 -7.19 -10.02
C GLU A 62 9.71 -5.82 -9.60
N GLN A 63 9.62 -4.87 -10.54
CA GLN A 63 9.04 -3.53 -10.29
C GLN A 63 7.57 -3.62 -9.88
N ILE A 64 6.76 -4.41 -10.59
CA ILE A 64 5.34 -4.61 -10.21
C ILE A 64 5.22 -5.25 -8.82
N SER A 65 6.09 -6.22 -8.51
CA SER A 65 6.09 -6.89 -7.21
C SER A 65 6.46 -5.92 -6.08
N SER A 66 7.47 -5.07 -6.31
CA SER A 66 7.89 -4.00 -5.40
C SER A 66 6.76 -3.00 -5.14
N ALA A 67 6.14 -2.48 -6.19
CA ALA A 67 5.00 -1.56 -6.08
C ALA A 67 3.84 -2.14 -5.25
N ILE A 68 3.46 -3.40 -5.51
CA ILE A 68 2.41 -4.09 -4.74
C ILE A 68 2.80 -4.23 -3.26
N ALA A 69 4.06 -4.57 -2.97
CA ALA A 69 4.56 -4.73 -1.61
C ALA A 69 4.55 -3.39 -0.85
N SER A 70 4.98 -2.31 -1.50
CA SER A 70 4.95 -0.95 -0.94
C SER A 70 3.52 -0.52 -0.59
N LEU A 71 2.60 -0.60 -1.55
CA LEU A 71 1.19 -0.25 -1.32
C LEU A 71 0.51 -1.13 -0.26
N SER A 72 0.85 -2.42 -0.22
CA SER A 72 0.31 -3.34 0.78
C SER A 72 0.74 -2.95 2.21
N THR A 73 1.98 -2.50 2.35
CA THR A 73 2.55 -2.05 3.63
C THR A 73 1.90 -0.74 4.07
N ALA A 74 2.02 0.32 3.26
CA ALA A 74 1.47 1.64 3.56
C ALA A 74 -0.06 1.59 3.78
N GLY A 75 -0.79 0.88 2.91
CA GLY A 75 -2.24 0.74 3.04
C GLY A 75 -2.67 -0.06 4.27
N SER A 76 -1.85 -0.98 4.77
CA SER A 76 -2.15 -1.72 6.00
C SER A 76 -1.94 -0.88 7.25
N GLN A 77 -0.89 -0.05 7.27
CA GLN A 77 -0.67 0.94 8.32
C GLN A 77 -1.81 1.96 8.35
N TRP A 78 -2.15 2.57 7.21
CA TRP A 78 -3.23 3.55 7.12
C TRP A 78 -4.58 3.01 7.62
N ARG A 79 -4.99 1.81 7.17
CA ARG A 79 -6.25 1.21 7.64
C ARG A 79 -6.30 1.01 9.14
N ARG A 80 -5.16 0.71 9.77
CA ARG A 80 -5.06 0.54 11.23
C ARG A 80 -5.24 1.88 11.92
N GLU A 81 -4.43 2.87 11.56
CA GLU A 81 -4.43 4.18 12.23
C GLU A 81 -5.76 4.91 12.02
N GLN A 82 -6.33 4.87 10.82
CA GLN A 82 -7.65 5.42 10.56
C GLN A 82 -8.75 4.72 11.38
N ALA A 83 -8.68 3.39 11.52
CA ALA A 83 -9.67 2.66 12.33
C ALA A 83 -9.53 3.02 13.82
N THR A 84 -8.30 3.16 14.32
CA THR A 84 -8.02 3.60 15.69
C THR A 84 -8.55 5.00 15.94
N ALA A 85 -8.27 5.96 15.05
CA ALA A 85 -8.78 7.32 15.14
C ALA A 85 -10.31 7.36 15.16
N LEU A 86 -10.98 6.67 14.23
CA LEU A 86 -12.44 6.56 14.20
C LEU A 86 -13.01 5.94 15.49
N SER A 87 -12.35 4.90 16.04
CA SER A 87 -12.77 4.30 17.30
C SER A 87 -12.61 5.27 18.47
N ALA A 88 -11.53 6.06 18.49
CA ALA A 88 -11.30 7.08 19.51
C ALA A 88 -12.32 8.23 19.43
N GLU A 89 -12.84 8.52 18.24
CA GLU A 89 -13.97 9.44 17.99
C GLU A 89 -15.34 8.82 18.35
N GLY A 90 -15.38 7.60 18.88
CA GLY A 90 -16.60 6.92 19.30
C GLY A 90 -17.38 6.23 18.17
N VAL A 91 -16.79 6.10 16.98
CA VAL A 91 -17.40 5.34 15.89
C VAL A 91 -17.36 3.85 16.21
N SER A 92 -18.54 3.22 16.27
CA SER A 92 -18.63 1.79 16.59
C SER A 92 -17.94 0.91 15.54
N ILE A 93 -17.41 -0.24 15.97
CA ILE A 93 -16.78 -1.26 15.09
C ILE A 93 -17.71 -1.65 13.92
N ASN A 94 -19.02 -1.76 14.15
CA ASN A 94 -19.97 -2.11 13.09
C ASN A 94 -20.06 -1.02 12.01
N LYS A 95 -20.02 0.26 12.43
CA LYS A 95 -20.05 1.39 11.50
C LYS A 95 -18.74 1.50 10.73
N ILE A 96 -17.59 1.30 11.39
CA ILE A 96 -16.28 1.24 10.72
C ILE A 96 -16.26 0.08 9.70
N ALA A 97 -16.75 -1.10 10.08
CA ALA A 97 -16.80 -2.26 9.20
C ALA A 97 -17.65 -1.98 7.93
N ALA A 98 -18.81 -1.35 8.10
CA ALA A 98 -19.63 -0.91 6.98
C ALA A 98 -18.95 0.14 6.09
N LEU A 99 -18.29 1.14 6.69
CA LEU A 99 -17.54 2.18 5.94
C LEU A 99 -16.40 1.57 5.11
N TYR A 100 -15.69 0.60 5.67
CA TYR A 100 -14.55 -0.04 5.00
C TYR A 100 -14.97 -1.17 4.05
N GLY A 101 -16.25 -1.56 4.03
CA GLY A 101 -16.71 -2.71 3.25
C GLY A 101 -16.10 -4.03 3.71
N VAL A 102 -15.76 -4.16 4.99
CA VAL A 102 -15.15 -5.37 5.58
C VAL A 102 -16.00 -5.93 6.72
N THR A 103 -15.65 -7.13 7.19
CA THR A 103 -16.34 -7.74 8.32
C THR A 103 -15.98 -7.06 9.65
N ARG A 104 -16.88 -7.17 10.64
CA ARG A 104 -16.62 -6.74 12.03
C ARG A 104 -15.33 -7.34 12.59
N GLN A 105 -15.08 -8.63 12.32
CA GLN A 105 -13.89 -9.34 12.78
C GLN A 105 -12.59 -8.71 12.25
N ARG A 106 -12.60 -8.25 10.99
CA ARG A 106 -11.45 -7.59 10.38
C ARG A 106 -11.14 -6.25 11.05
N VAL A 107 -12.16 -5.46 11.37
CA VAL A 107 -11.98 -4.21 12.13
C VAL A 107 -11.49 -4.51 13.56
N SER A 108 -12.07 -5.50 14.24
CA SER A 108 -11.57 -5.91 15.56
C SER A 108 -10.11 -6.35 15.54
N ALA A 109 -9.64 -6.99 14.46
CA ALA A 109 -8.23 -7.36 14.32
C ALA A 109 -7.33 -6.13 14.13
N LEU A 110 -7.77 -5.14 13.35
CA LEU A 110 -7.04 -3.87 13.18
C LEU A 110 -6.83 -3.16 14.53
N LEU A 111 -7.89 -3.05 15.34
CA LEU A 111 -7.85 -2.35 16.62
C LEU A 111 -7.03 -3.08 17.70
N ARG A 112 -7.01 -4.43 17.69
CA ARG A 112 -6.21 -5.20 18.65
C ARG A 112 -4.70 -5.06 18.44
N GLY A 113 -4.25 -4.82 17.21
CA GLY A 113 -2.83 -4.63 16.91
C GLY A 113 -2.20 -3.39 17.57
N HIS A 114 -3.01 -2.41 17.98
CA HIS A 114 -2.55 -1.17 18.63
C HIS A 114 -2.37 -1.32 20.16
N VAL A 115 -3.10 -2.25 20.79
CA VAL A 115 -3.11 -2.42 22.25
C VAL A 115 -1.80 -3.07 22.78
N GLY A 116 -0.90 -3.53 21.91
CA GLY A 116 0.32 -4.27 22.28
C GLY A 116 1.60 -3.44 22.41
N GLU A 117 1.57 -2.12 22.26
CA GLU A 117 2.77 -1.27 22.18
C GLU A 117 2.82 -0.16 23.26
N ALA A 118 2.01 -0.30 24.31
CA ALA A 118 1.88 0.67 25.42
C ALA A 118 2.17 0.04 26.80
N ASP A 119 3.25 -0.74 26.92
CA ASP A 119 3.83 -1.19 28.20
C ASP A 119 5.33 -0.82 28.28
#